data_AF-A0A962MWM3-F1
#
_entry.id   AF-A0A962MWM3-F1
#
_cell.length_a   1.000
_cell.length_b   1.000
_cell.length_c   1.000
_cell.angle_alpha   90.00
_cell.angle_beta   90.00
_cell.angle_gamma   90.00
#
_symmetry.space_group_name_H-M   'P 1'
#
loop_
_entity.id
_entity.type
_entity.pdbx_description
1 polymer ?
#
loop_
_entity_poly.entity_id
_entity_poly.type
_entity_poly.pdbx_seq_one_letter_code
_entity_poly.pdbx_strand_id
1 'polypeptide(L)'
;MKRSIVHVWILPLFLLALLSADVLAVTASEYATVINLAGRQRMLTQKMSKEMLLVAKGVDADANRAALAKTADLFDTTLKGLRDGDAGLGLPPTEDAVTLRQLGKVDALWQQFHAVVAKVVEGGDVDIDKVAELNLPLLKDMNTAVRLYEKAASKQTGKSAGVVINLAGKQRMLTQKMSKEVLLVALGHDADANKANLRNTASLFDRTLKGLKDGDSDLELPATGDAAIRTQLDTVDGLWQQFRPLVERAGAVEATALPDADLAQVAKLNLPLLAEMNKAVKMYEQAAQ
;
A
#
# COMPACT_ATOMS: atom_id res chain seq x y z
N MET A 1 -24.80 87.19 -17.15
CA MET A 1 -24.45 86.05 -18.04
C MET A 1 -23.76 84.98 -17.20
N LYS A 2 -24.35 83.78 -17.16
CA LYS A 2 -24.02 82.67 -16.26
C LYS A 2 -22.55 82.20 -16.41
N ARG A 3 -21.84 81.95 -15.30
CA ARG A 3 -20.61 81.16 -15.29
C ARG A 3 -20.79 79.98 -14.34
N SER A 4 -20.62 78.77 -14.91
CA SER A 4 -20.95 77.46 -14.36
C SER A 4 -20.13 77.09 -13.12
N ILE A 5 -20.81 76.44 -12.17
CA ILE A 5 -20.19 75.72 -11.06
C ILE A 5 -19.83 74.31 -11.56
N VAL A 6 -18.54 74.01 -11.65
CA VAL A 6 -18.06 72.65 -11.96
C VAL A 6 -17.93 71.89 -10.64
N HIS A 7 -18.81 70.92 -10.40
CA HIS A 7 -18.71 70.00 -9.26
C HIS A 7 -17.70 68.90 -9.61
N VAL A 8 -16.53 68.93 -8.98
CA VAL A 8 -15.55 67.84 -9.04
C VAL A 8 -15.96 66.80 -8.00
N TRP A 9 -16.48 65.66 -8.45
CA TRP A 9 -16.71 64.49 -7.61
C TRP A 9 -15.41 63.69 -7.54
N ILE A 10 -14.72 63.73 -6.40
CA ILE A 10 -13.60 62.82 -6.12
C ILE A 10 -14.21 61.49 -5.70
N LEU A 11 -14.25 60.51 -6.61
CA LEU A 11 -14.59 59.13 -6.28
C LEU A 11 -13.46 58.53 -5.41
N PRO A 12 -13.77 57.84 -4.29
CA PRO A 12 -12.77 57.09 -3.57
C PRO A 12 -12.41 55.83 -4.38
N LEU A 13 -11.16 55.73 -4.79
CA LEU A 13 -10.58 54.56 -5.44
C LEU A 13 -10.45 53.43 -4.39
N PHE A 14 -11.46 52.58 -4.26
CA PHE A 14 -11.36 51.35 -3.49
C PHE A 14 -10.50 50.34 -4.28
N LEU A 15 -9.23 50.21 -3.90
CA LEU A 15 -8.36 49.15 -4.38
C LEU A 15 -8.76 47.85 -3.66
N LEU A 16 -9.60 47.03 -4.31
CA LEU A 16 -9.94 45.69 -3.83
C LEU A 16 -8.75 44.78 -4.09
N ALA A 17 -7.88 44.58 -3.08
CA ALA A 17 -6.85 43.56 -3.14
C ALA A 17 -7.52 42.18 -3.07
N LEU A 18 -7.70 41.55 -4.23
CA LEU A 18 -8.03 40.14 -4.33
C LEU A 18 -6.81 39.35 -3.83
N LEU A 19 -6.80 39.02 -2.53
CA LEU A 19 -6.00 37.91 -2.04
C LEU A 19 -6.65 36.64 -2.60
N SER A 20 -6.24 36.23 -3.80
CA SER A 20 -6.41 34.84 -4.22
C SER A 20 -5.64 34.00 -3.20
N ALA A 21 -6.37 33.25 -2.38
CA ALA A 21 -5.78 32.11 -1.71
C ALA A 21 -5.33 31.18 -2.84
N ASP A 22 -4.06 31.22 -3.18
CA ASP A 22 -3.45 30.18 -4.00
C ASP A 22 -3.62 28.90 -3.18
N VAL A 23 -4.63 28.10 -3.53
CA VAL A 23 -4.67 26.69 -3.16
C VAL A 23 -3.42 26.12 -3.81
N LEU A 24 -2.35 25.98 -3.04
CA LEU A 24 -1.10 25.42 -3.52
C LEU A 24 -1.42 24.02 -4.03
N ALA A 25 -1.38 23.86 -5.36
CA ALA A 25 -1.66 22.58 -5.97
C ALA A 25 -0.64 21.55 -5.46
N VAL A 26 -1.13 20.36 -5.09
CA VAL A 26 -0.30 19.27 -4.60
C VAL A 26 0.89 19.02 -5.54
N THR A 27 2.09 19.06 -4.98
CA THR A 27 3.35 18.91 -5.69
C THR A 27 3.58 17.46 -6.13
N ALA A 28 4.51 17.26 -7.08
CA ALA A 28 4.89 15.91 -7.51
C ALA A 28 5.46 15.07 -6.34
N SER A 29 6.21 15.71 -5.44
CA SER A 29 6.75 15.06 -4.24
C SER A 29 5.65 14.63 -3.28
N GLU A 30 4.66 15.49 -3.02
CA GLU A 30 3.53 15.13 -2.16
C GLU A 30 2.70 14.00 -2.76
N TYR A 31 2.46 14.00 -4.08
CA TYR A 31 1.80 12.87 -4.74
C TYR A 31 2.60 11.56 -4.63
N ALA A 32 3.93 11.60 -4.71
CA ALA A 32 4.77 10.43 -4.51
C ALA A 32 4.56 9.84 -3.10
N THR A 33 4.53 10.69 -2.07
CA THR A 33 4.25 10.29 -0.69
C THR A 33 2.82 9.76 -0.52
N VAL A 34 1.81 10.43 -1.08
CA VAL A 34 0.42 9.96 -1.05
C VAL A 34 0.29 8.58 -1.70
N ILE A 35 0.86 8.36 -2.88
CA ILE A 35 0.81 7.07 -3.59
C ILE A 35 1.56 5.99 -2.79
N ASN A 36 2.71 6.31 -2.21
CA ASN A 36 3.46 5.37 -1.37
C ASN A 36 2.65 4.95 -0.14
N LEU A 37 2.08 5.91 0.59
CA LEU A 37 1.33 5.66 1.83
C LEU A 37 -0.04 4.99 1.57
N ALA A 38 -0.75 5.37 0.51
CA ALA A 38 -1.93 4.66 0.02
C ALA A 38 -1.56 3.24 -0.44
N GLY A 39 -0.45 3.08 -1.15
CA GLY A 39 0.08 1.79 -1.57
C GLY A 39 0.40 0.88 -0.38
N ARG A 40 0.94 1.45 0.70
CA ARG A 40 1.23 0.77 1.97
C ARG A 40 -0.05 0.21 2.60
N GLN A 41 -1.19 0.88 2.48
CA GLN A 41 -2.46 0.36 3.01
C GLN A 41 -2.81 -1.01 2.44
N ARG A 42 -2.62 -1.25 1.13
CA ARG A 42 -2.80 -2.59 0.53
C ARG A 42 -1.91 -3.64 1.18
N MET A 43 -0.67 -3.30 1.51
CA MET A 43 0.25 -4.21 2.19
C MET A 43 -0.22 -4.50 3.61
N LEU A 44 -0.64 -3.47 4.35
CA LEU A 44 -1.10 -3.60 5.73
C LEU A 44 -2.33 -4.51 5.84
N THR A 45 -3.28 -4.47 4.88
CA THR A 45 -4.40 -5.43 4.88
C THR A 45 -3.92 -6.87 4.80
N GLN A 46 -2.93 -7.16 3.95
CA GLN A 46 -2.36 -8.51 3.81
C GLN A 46 -1.54 -8.89 5.05
N LYS A 47 -0.79 -7.94 5.63
CA LYS A 47 0.02 -8.14 6.83
C LYS A 47 -0.85 -8.48 8.05
N MET A 48 -1.96 -7.77 8.26
CA MET A 48 -2.91 -8.08 9.33
C MET A 48 -3.49 -9.48 9.18
N SER A 49 -3.92 -9.86 7.97
CA SER A 49 -4.38 -11.24 7.72
C SER A 49 -3.29 -12.26 8.00
N LYS A 50 -2.06 -12.05 7.54
CA LYS A 50 -0.92 -12.93 7.83
C LYS A 50 -0.69 -13.06 9.34
N GLU A 51 -0.69 -11.97 10.08
CA GLU A 51 -0.48 -11.95 11.54
C GLU A 51 -1.58 -12.74 12.27
N MET A 52 -2.85 -12.53 11.91
CA MET A 52 -3.96 -13.33 12.46
C MET A 52 -3.83 -14.82 12.11
N LEU A 53 -3.44 -15.17 10.89
CA LEU A 53 -3.27 -16.58 10.50
C LEU A 53 -2.06 -17.25 11.16
N LEU A 54 -1.00 -16.48 11.49
CA LEU A 54 0.11 -16.97 12.32
C LEU A 54 -0.36 -17.25 13.76
N VAL A 55 -1.21 -16.39 14.31
CA VAL A 55 -1.88 -16.64 15.61
C VAL A 55 -2.72 -17.92 15.55
N ALA A 56 -3.53 -18.11 14.49
CA ALA A 56 -4.32 -19.33 14.30
C ALA A 56 -3.48 -20.61 14.24
N LYS A 57 -2.28 -20.53 13.65
CA LYS A 57 -1.31 -21.63 13.57
C LYS A 57 -0.46 -21.80 14.84
N GLY A 58 -0.60 -20.93 15.84
CA GLY A 58 0.21 -20.96 17.06
C GLY A 58 1.67 -20.55 16.86
N VAL A 59 2.02 -19.93 15.73
CA VAL A 59 3.38 -19.49 15.44
C VAL A 59 3.59 -18.11 16.06
N ASP A 60 4.40 -18.03 17.12
CA ASP A 60 4.71 -16.80 17.86
C ASP A 60 3.46 -15.96 18.15
N ALA A 61 2.39 -16.60 18.66
CA ALA A 61 1.06 -16.00 18.74
C ALA A 61 1.05 -14.66 19.48
N ASP A 62 1.70 -14.55 20.64
CA ASP A 62 1.75 -13.30 21.42
C ASP A 62 2.47 -12.18 20.65
N ALA A 63 3.59 -12.51 19.99
CA ALA A 63 4.32 -11.54 19.18
C ALA A 63 3.48 -11.08 17.97
N ASN A 64 2.73 -11.98 17.35
CA ASN A 64 1.85 -11.65 16.23
C ASN A 64 0.61 -10.84 16.67
N ARG A 65 0.04 -11.07 17.87
CA ARG A 65 -1.02 -10.21 18.42
C ARG A 65 -0.51 -8.79 18.67
N ALA A 66 0.69 -8.66 19.26
CA ALA A 66 1.32 -7.36 19.48
C ALA A 66 1.68 -6.65 18.16
N ALA A 67 2.14 -7.39 17.15
CA ALA A 67 2.40 -6.85 15.83
C ALA A 67 1.12 -6.43 15.10
N LEU A 68 0.05 -7.21 15.23
CA LEU A 68 -1.26 -6.96 14.64
C LEU A 68 -1.85 -5.63 15.14
N ALA A 69 -1.80 -5.37 16.44
CA ALA A 69 -2.24 -4.09 17.02
C ALA A 69 -1.51 -2.90 16.36
N LYS A 70 -0.18 -2.97 16.27
CA LYS A 70 0.63 -1.93 15.61
C LYS A 70 0.32 -1.77 14.13
N THR A 71 0.05 -2.87 13.43
CA THR A 71 -0.32 -2.86 12.01
C THR A 71 -1.68 -2.18 11.82
N ALA A 72 -2.65 -2.46 12.70
CA ALA A 72 -3.99 -1.87 12.69
C ALA A 72 -3.94 -0.36 12.96
N ASP A 73 -3.23 0.07 13.99
CA ASP A 73 -3.06 1.49 14.32
C ASP A 73 -2.42 2.27 13.18
N LEU A 74 -1.41 1.68 12.53
CA LEU A 74 -0.75 2.30 11.38
C LEU A 74 -1.70 2.40 10.17
N PHE A 75 -2.54 1.39 9.94
CA PHE A 75 -3.55 1.42 8.88
C PHE A 75 -4.54 2.56 9.15
N ASP A 76 -5.13 2.58 10.34
CA ASP A 76 -6.15 3.56 10.75
C ASP A 76 -5.62 5.00 10.68
N THR A 77 -4.44 5.26 11.26
CA THR A 77 -3.79 6.58 11.24
C THR A 77 -3.52 7.04 9.82
N THR A 78 -3.01 6.14 8.96
CA THR A 78 -2.70 6.53 7.58
C THR A 78 -3.97 6.73 6.75
N LEU A 79 -5.03 5.93 6.96
CA LEU A 79 -6.30 6.09 6.25
C LEU A 79 -6.96 7.43 6.58
N LYS A 80 -6.94 7.83 7.86
CA LYS A 80 -7.38 9.16 8.31
C LYS A 80 -6.52 10.26 7.69
N GLY A 81 -5.19 10.13 7.74
CA GLY A 81 -4.28 11.10 7.12
C GLY A 81 -4.46 11.24 5.61
N LEU A 82 -4.77 10.15 4.88
CA LEU A 82 -5.08 10.20 3.45
C LEU A 82 -6.37 10.98 3.17
N ARG A 83 -7.34 10.94 4.08
CA ARG A 83 -8.62 11.63 3.91
C ARG A 83 -8.50 13.10 4.31
N ASP A 84 -8.06 13.35 5.54
CA ASP A 84 -8.16 14.63 6.22
C ASP A 84 -6.85 15.43 6.20
N GLY A 85 -5.76 14.83 5.71
CA GLY A 85 -4.41 15.37 5.78
C GLY A 85 -3.70 15.02 7.08
N ASP A 86 -2.38 14.92 7.03
CA ASP A 86 -1.51 14.71 8.19
C ASP A 86 -0.11 15.27 7.88
N ALA A 87 0.23 16.40 8.50
CA ALA A 87 1.53 17.06 8.30
C ALA A 87 2.71 16.22 8.78
N GLY A 88 2.54 15.39 9.82
CA GLY A 88 3.58 14.49 10.31
C GLY A 88 3.88 13.34 9.35
N LEU A 89 2.90 12.97 8.53
CA LEU A 89 3.03 11.98 7.46
C LEU A 89 3.35 12.59 6.09
N GLY A 90 3.38 13.93 5.98
CA GLY A 90 3.52 14.62 4.69
C GLY A 90 2.33 14.38 3.76
N LEU A 91 1.13 14.19 4.32
CA LEU A 91 -0.10 13.95 3.57
C LEU A 91 -0.91 15.24 3.46
N PRO A 92 -1.09 15.81 2.25
CA PRO A 92 -2.10 16.84 2.05
C PRO A 92 -3.51 16.22 2.16
N PRO A 93 -4.53 17.01 2.55
CA PRO A 93 -5.91 16.54 2.56
C PRO A 93 -6.37 16.17 1.14
N THR A 94 -7.20 15.13 1.04
CA THR A 94 -7.79 14.76 -0.26
C THR A 94 -9.01 15.63 -0.54
N GLU A 95 -8.96 16.42 -1.60
CA GLU A 95 -10.09 17.29 -2.00
C GLU A 95 -10.97 16.65 -3.09
N ASP A 96 -10.43 15.73 -3.89
CA ASP A 96 -11.17 15.11 -4.99
C ASP A 96 -12.34 14.25 -4.47
N ALA A 97 -13.56 14.63 -4.83
CA ALA A 97 -14.79 14.02 -4.34
C ALA A 97 -14.92 12.52 -4.71
N VAL A 98 -14.37 12.10 -5.85
CA VAL A 98 -14.37 10.68 -6.26
C VAL A 98 -13.46 9.87 -5.36
N THR A 99 -12.26 10.39 -5.10
CA THR A 99 -11.27 9.78 -4.20
C THR A 99 -11.78 9.76 -2.77
N LEU A 100 -12.36 10.84 -2.25
CA LEU A 100 -12.99 10.87 -0.92
C LEU A 100 -14.11 9.83 -0.77
N ARG A 101 -14.96 9.66 -1.79
CA ARG A 101 -15.99 8.61 -1.80
C ARG A 101 -15.38 7.22 -1.76
N GLN A 102 -14.29 7.00 -2.50
CA GLN A 102 -13.59 5.73 -2.49
C GLN A 102 -12.94 5.44 -1.14
N LEU A 103 -12.31 6.43 -0.49
CA LEU A 103 -11.80 6.29 0.87
C LEU A 103 -12.91 6.00 1.89
N GLY A 104 -14.11 6.57 1.72
CA GLY A 104 -15.26 6.23 2.56
C GLY A 104 -15.70 4.76 2.43
N LYS A 105 -15.59 4.16 1.24
CA LYS A 105 -15.82 2.71 1.07
C LYS A 105 -14.73 1.89 1.74
N VAL A 106 -13.47 2.31 1.62
CA VAL A 106 -12.33 1.67 2.29
C VAL A 106 -12.54 1.72 3.80
N ASP A 107 -12.95 2.85 4.36
CA ASP A 107 -13.24 2.99 5.79
C ASP A 107 -14.37 2.06 6.24
N ALA A 108 -15.50 2.00 5.51
CA ALA A 108 -16.59 1.10 5.86
C ALA A 108 -16.20 -0.38 5.85
N LEU A 109 -15.33 -0.80 4.92
CA LEU A 109 -14.76 -2.15 4.88
C LEU A 109 -13.72 -2.35 6.00
N TRP A 110 -12.94 -1.32 6.30
CA TRP A 110 -11.97 -1.32 7.38
C TRP A 110 -12.64 -1.50 8.72
N GLN A 111 -13.73 -0.79 9.03
CA GLN A 111 -14.42 -0.95 10.33
C GLN A 111 -14.91 -2.39 10.56
N GLN A 112 -15.36 -3.07 9.50
CA GLN A 112 -15.73 -4.49 9.57
C GLN A 112 -14.52 -5.40 9.84
N PHE A 113 -13.41 -5.16 9.12
CA PHE A 113 -12.19 -5.94 9.30
C PHE A 113 -11.51 -5.66 10.65
N HIS A 114 -11.56 -4.41 11.11
CA HIS A 114 -11.03 -3.95 12.38
C HIS A 114 -11.71 -4.64 13.56
N ALA A 115 -13.02 -4.91 13.49
CA ALA A 115 -13.70 -5.69 14.54
C ALA A 115 -13.12 -7.11 14.69
N VAL A 116 -12.77 -7.77 13.58
CA VAL A 116 -12.09 -9.07 13.60
C VAL A 116 -10.68 -8.94 14.17
N VAL A 117 -9.95 -7.91 13.75
CA VAL A 117 -8.60 -7.61 14.24
C VAL A 117 -8.60 -7.35 15.74
N ALA A 118 -9.51 -6.52 16.26
CA ALA A 118 -9.61 -6.16 17.67
C ALA A 118 -9.86 -7.40 18.54
N LYS A 119 -10.79 -8.27 18.13
CA LYS A 119 -11.05 -9.55 18.82
C LYS A 119 -9.77 -10.39 18.96
N VAL A 120 -8.96 -10.47 17.90
CA VAL A 120 -7.69 -11.21 17.95
C VAL A 120 -6.64 -10.47 18.78
N VAL A 121 -6.57 -9.14 18.75
CA VAL A 121 -5.66 -8.38 19.62
C VAL A 121 -5.97 -8.61 21.10
N GLU A 122 -7.26 -8.70 21.47
CA GLU A 122 -7.75 -8.93 22.83
C GLU A 122 -7.61 -10.38 23.33
N GLY A 123 -6.98 -11.27 22.53
CA GLY A 123 -6.74 -12.66 22.91
C GLY A 123 -7.82 -13.64 22.44
N GLY A 124 -8.84 -13.18 21.73
CA GLY A 124 -9.88 -14.05 21.17
C GLY A 124 -9.39 -14.97 20.05
N ASP A 125 -10.24 -15.93 19.70
CA ASP A 125 -9.99 -16.88 18.61
C ASP A 125 -10.01 -16.21 17.23
N VAL A 126 -9.20 -16.75 16.32
CA VAL A 126 -9.12 -16.30 14.93
C VAL A 126 -10.18 -17.00 14.10
N ASP A 127 -11.08 -16.22 13.51
CA ASP A 127 -12.05 -16.67 12.52
C ASP A 127 -11.42 -16.61 11.11
N ILE A 128 -10.93 -17.75 10.63
CA ILE A 128 -10.18 -17.84 9.37
C ILE A 128 -11.04 -17.43 8.18
N ASP A 129 -12.31 -17.86 8.17
CA ASP A 129 -13.26 -17.54 7.10
C ASP A 129 -13.49 -16.03 7.05
N LYS A 130 -13.71 -15.39 8.20
CA LYS A 130 -13.92 -13.94 8.24
C LYS A 130 -12.68 -13.14 7.86
N VAL A 131 -11.49 -13.62 8.23
CA VAL A 131 -10.22 -13.02 7.82
C VAL A 131 -10.07 -13.07 6.29
N ALA A 132 -10.38 -14.21 5.66
CA ALA A 132 -10.28 -14.37 4.21
C ALA A 132 -11.35 -13.56 3.46
N GLU A 133 -12.60 -13.62 3.91
CA GLU A 133 -13.77 -12.95 3.32
C GLU A 133 -13.60 -11.42 3.28
N LEU A 134 -13.20 -10.81 4.40
CA LEU A 134 -13.11 -9.36 4.51
C LEU A 134 -11.83 -8.77 3.88
N ASN A 135 -10.76 -9.57 3.76
CA ASN A 135 -9.48 -9.08 3.26
C ASN A 135 -9.52 -8.71 1.76
N LEU A 136 -10.17 -9.53 0.93
CA LEU A 136 -10.16 -9.33 -0.53
C LEU A 136 -10.91 -8.06 -0.97
N PRO A 137 -12.14 -7.77 -0.48
CA PRO A 137 -12.82 -6.51 -0.76
C PRO A 137 -12.00 -5.30 -0.32
N LEU A 138 -11.46 -5.32 0.91
CA LEU A 138 -10.66 -4.21 1.44
C LEU A 138 -9.39 -3.97 0.60
N LEU A 139 -8.70 -5.03 0.18
CA LEU A 139 -7.57 -4.93 -0.76
C LEU A 139 -7.98 -4.31 -2.10
N LYS A 140 -9.11 -4.75 -2.67
CA LYS A 140 -9.60 -4.29 -3.98
C LYS A 140 -9.99 -2.81 -3.96
N ASP A 141 -10.70 -2.38 -2.93
CA ASP A 141 -11.11 -0.98 -2.75
C ASP A 141 -9.90 -0.08 -2.48
N MET A 142 -8.92 -0.55 -1.70
CA MET A 142 -7.68 0.18 -1.50
C MET A 142 -6.85 0.28 -2.78
N ASN A 143 -6.82 -0.76 -3.61
CA ASN A 143 -6.20 -0.70 -4.92
C ASN A 143 -6.89 0.27 -5.88
N THR A 144 -8.20 0.46 -5.71
CA THR A 144 -8.94 1.46 -6.47
C THR A 144 -8.59 2.88 -6.00
N ALA A 145 -8.46 3.11 -4.69
CA ALA A 145 -7.98 4.39 -4.16
C ALA A 145 -6.56 4.74 -4.67
N VAL A 146 -5.62 3.79 -4.67
CA VAL A 146 -4.26 4.03 -5.21
C VAL A 146 -4.31 4.48 -6.67
N ARG A 147 -5.11 3.83 -7.52
CA ARG A 147 -5.24 4.20 -8.94
C ARG A 147 -5.86 5.58 -9.13
N LEU A 148 -6.76 6.02 -8.24
CA LEU A 148 -7.30 7.38 -8.28
C LEU A 148 -6.21 8.41 -7.97
N TYR A 149 -5.35 8.15 -6.98
CA TYR A 149 -4.19 9.00 -6.70
C TYR A 149 -3.18 9.03 -7.85
N GLU A 150 -2.88 7.88 -8.47
CA GLU A 150 -2.01 7.83 -9.66
C GLU A 150 -2.58 8.67 -10.81
N LYS A 151 -3.88 8.57 -11.05
CA LYS A 151 -4.56 9.36 -12.08
C LYS A 151 -4.50 10.87 -11.77
N ALA A 152 -4.72 11.25 -10.52
CA ALA A 152 -4.63 12.65 -10.07
C ALA A 152 -3.21 13.19 -10.23
N ALA A 153 -2.20 12.43 -9.79
CA ALA A 153 -0.79 12.76 -9.93
C ALA A 153 -0.38 12.92 -11.41
N SER A 154 -0.80 12.00 -12.27
CA SER A 154 -0.51 12.08 -13.72
C SER A 154 -1.12 13.32 -14.35
N LYS A 155 -2.37 13.64 -14.01
CA LYS A 155 -3.06 14.85 -14.50
C LYS A 155 -2.34 16.13 -14.08
N GLN A 156 -1.83 16.18 -12.85
CA GLN A 156 -1.17 17.37 -12.30
C GLN A 156 0.28 17.53 -12.78
N THR A 157 1.02 16.42 -12.89
CA THR A 157 2.49 16.46 -13.07
C THR A 157 2.95 16.10 -14.47
N GLY A 158 2.11 15.46 -15.28
CA GLY A 158 2.47 14.94 -16.60
C GLY A 158 3.51 13.81 -16.59
N LYS A 159 3.90 13.30 -15.41
CA LYS A 159 4.94 12.28 -15.24
C LYS A 159 4.36 10.91 -14.86
N SER A 160 5.05 9.85 -15.27
CA SER A 160 4.76 8.45 -14.93
C SER A 160 5.44 7.96 -13.65
N ALA A 161 6.15 8.82 -12.90
CA ALA A 161 6.89 8.44 -11.69
C ALA A 161 6.02 7.71 -10.64
N GLY A 162 4.72 8.00 -10.61
CA GLY A 162 3.75 7.28 -9.77
C GLY A 162 3.66 5.78 -10.07
N VAL A 163 3.81 5.36 -11.33
CA VAL A 163 3.73 3.94 -11.76
C VAL A 163 4.87 3.13 -11.15
N VAL A 164 6.10 3.65 -11.20
CA VAL A 164 7.27 2.97 -10.63
C VAL A 164 7.13 2.81 -9.12
N ILE A 165 6.74 3.88 -8.41
CA ILE A 165 6.51 3.84 -6.96
C ILE A 165 5.38 2.88 -6.61
N ASN A 166 4.29 2.86 -7.37
CA ASN A 166 3.18 1.94 -7.16
C ASN A 166 3.61 0.48 -7.34
N LEU A 167 4.35 0.16 -8.41
CA LEU A 167 4.79 -1.20 -8.71
C LEU A 167 5.88 -1.70 -7.75
N ALA A 168 6.82 -0.85 -7.35
CA ALA A 168 7.74 -1.12 -6.24
C ALA A 168 6.96 -1.32 -4.93
N GLY A 169 6.00 -0.44 -4.65
CA GLY A 169 5.13 -0.54 -3.48
C GLY A 169 4.33 -1.83 -3.44
N LYS A 170 3.88 -2.31 -4.60
CA LYS A 170 3.15 -3.57 -4.78
C LYS A 170 4.00 -4.77 -4.39
N GLN A 171 5.33 -4.74 -4.60
CA GLN A 171 6.20 -5.83 -4.18
C GLN A 171 6.09 -6.10 -2.68
N ARG A 172 6.07 -5.06 -1.84
CA ARG A 172 5.85 -5.20 -0.39
C ARG A 172 4.55 -5.93 -0.07
N MET A 173 3.47 -5.55 -0.74
CA MET A 173 2.17 -6.22 -0.58
C MET A 173 2.24 -7.68 -1.01
N LEU A 174 2.87 -7.98 -2.15
CA LEU A 174 3.00 -9.34 -2.67
C LEU A 174 3.77 -10.25 -1.69
N THR A 175 4.83 -9.75 -1.01
CA THR A 175 5.51 -10.55 0.03
C THR A 175 4.55 -10.97 1.14
N GLN A 176 3.69 -10.07 1.61
CA GLN A 176 2.72 -10.34 2.67
C GLN A 176 1.59 -11.25 2.17
N LYS A 177 1.13 -11.02 0.94
CA LYS A 177 0.09 -11.81 0.28
C LYS A 177 0.54 -13.26 0.09
N MET A 178 1.78 -13.50 -0.34
CA MET A 178 2.34 -14.85 -0.45
C MET A 178 2.34 -15.57 0.91
N SER A 179 2.82 -14.90 1.98
CA SER A 179 2.78 -15.50 3.33
C SER A 179 1.35 -15.80 3.79
N LYS A 180 0.39 -14.90 3.55
CA LYS A 180 -1.03 -15.14 3.84
C LYS A 180 -1.56 -16.36 3.09
N GLU A 181 -1.27 -16.46 1.80
CA GLU A 181 -1.71 -17.58 0.95
C GLU A 181 -1.11 -18.92 1.40
N VAL A 182 0.18 -18.93 1.75
CA VAL A 182 0.82 -20.12 2.35
C VAL A 182 0.09 -20.57 3.62
N LEU A 183 -0.27 -19.62 4.51
CA LEU A 183 -0.97 -19.93 5.75
C LEU A 183 -2.40 -20.42 5.51
N LEU A 184 -3.12 -19.85 4.54
CA LEU A 184 -4.45 -20.34 4.15
C LEU A 184 -4.39 -21.77 3.60
N VAL A 185 -3.37 -22.10 2.79
CA VAL A 185 -3.11 -23.47 2.34
C VAL A 185 -2.83 -24.39 3.54
N ALA A 186 -1.99 -23.97 4.48
CA ALA A 186 -1.63 -24.75 5.67
C ALA A 186 -2.82 -24.98 6.63
N LEU A 187 -3.79 -24.07 6.63
CA LEU A 187 -5.02 -24.15 7.41
C LEU A 187 -6.15 -24.89 6.66
N GLY A 188 -5.92 -25.32 5.43
CA GLY A 188 -6.91 -26.02 4.61
C GLY A 188 -8.05 -25.14 4.07
N HIS A 189 -7.97 -23.83 4.24
CA HIS A 189 -9.01 -22.89 3.81
C HIS A 189 -8.85 -22.58 2.32
N ASP A 190 -9.81 -23.01 1.50
CA ASP A 190 -9.78 -22.88 0.04
C ASP A 190 -8.41 -23.25 -0.57
N ALA A 191 -7.83 -24.37 -0.11
CA ALA A 191 -6.43 -24.70 -0.34
C ALA A 191 -6.04 -24.69 -1.84
N ASP A 192 -6.85 -25.26 -2.73
CA ASP A 192 -6.54 -25.30 -4.16
C ASP A 192 -6.58 -23.92 -4.81
N ALA A 193 -7.54 -23.08 -4.41
CA ALA A 193 -7.62 -21.69 -4.86
C ALA A 193 -6.41 -20.89 -4.33
N ASN A 194 -6.03 -21.08 -3.07
CA ASN A 194 -4.87 -20.40 -2.48
C ASN A 194 -3.53 -20.89 -3.06
N LYS A 195 -3.40 -22.17 -3.42
CA LYS A 195 -2.25 -22.67 -4.20
C LYS A 195 -2.14 -21.97 -5.56
N ALA A 196 -3.26 -21.84 -6.29
CA ALA A 196 -3.29 -21.13 -7.57
C ALA A 196 -2.97 -19.64 -7.42
N ASN A 197 -3.57 -18.99 -6.43
CA ASN A 197 -3.29 -17.59 -6.12
C ASN A 197 -1.81 -17.40 -5.76
N LEU A 198 -1.23 -18.30 -4.96
CA LEU A 198 0.17 -18.24 -4.56
C LEU A 198 1.14 -18.31 -5.75
N ARG A 199 0.91 -19.23 -6.70
CA ARG A 199 1.68 -19.30 -7.94
C ARG A 199 1.59 -18.00 -8.75
N ASN A 200 0.39 -17.44 -8.87
CA ASN A 200 0.17 -16.18 -9.58
C ASN A 200 0.85 -14.99 -8.86
N THR A 201 0.77 -14.94 -7.53
CA THR A 201 1.41 -13.90 -6.71
C THR A 201 2.93 -13.97 -6.85
N ALA A 202 3.52 -15.17 -6.79
CA ALA A 202 4.95 -15.40 -6.95
C ALA A 202 5.45 -14.98 -8.34
N SER A 203 4.75 -15.42 -9.40
CA SER A 203 5.08 -15.04 -10.78
C SER A 203 5.02 -13.53 -10.99
N LEU A 204 4.02 -12.86 -10.42
CA LEU A 204 3.90 -11.41 -10.50
C LEU A 204 5.01 -10.68 -9.72
N PHE A 205 5.43 -11.21 -8.57
CA PHE A 205 6.57 -10.69 -7.80
C PHE A 205 7.85 -10.81 -8.62
N ASP A 206 8.18 -12.00 -9.12
CA ASP A 206 9.34 -12.27 -9.99
C ASP A 206 9.39 -11.30 -11.18
N ARG A 207 8.30 -11.22 -11.95
CA ARG A 207 8.24 -10.37 -13.15
C ARG A 207 8.46 -8.90 -12.80
N THR A 208 7.79 -8.41 -11.76
CA THR A 208 7.86 -6.99 -11.41
C THR A 208 9.23 -6.64 -10.79
N LEU A 209 9.81 -7.50 -9.96
CA LEU A 209 11.15 -7.29 -9.41
C LEU A 209 12.21 -7.21 -10.53
N LYS A 210 12.11 -8.10 -11.52
CA LYS A 210 12.94 -8.03 -12.73
C LYS A 210 12.69 -6.74 -13.50
N GLY A 211 11.43 -6.37 -13.71
CA GLY A 211 11.03 -5.15 -14.43
C GLY A 211 11.52 -3.86 -13.76
N LEU A 212 11.55 -3.81 -12.43
CA LEU A 212 12.10 -2.66 -11.68
C LEU A 212 13.61 -2.48 -11.96
N LYS A 213 14.34 -3.57 -12.19
CA LYS A 213 15.78 -3.56 -12.47
C LYS A 213 16.09 -3.34 -13.96
N ASP A 214 15.46 -4.12 -14.83
CA ASP A 214 15.83 -4.25 -16.24
C ASP A 214 14.82 -3.58 -17.20
N GLY A 215 13.69 -3.09 -16.68
CA GLY A 215 12.57 -2.59 -17.46
C GLY A 215 11.59 -3.71 -17.85
N ASP A 216 10.32 -3.34 -18.06
CA ASP A 216 9.27 -4.21 -18.60
C ASP A 216 8.25 -3.33 -19.34
N SER A 217 8.22 -3.43 -20.66
CA SER A 217 7.39 -2.58 -21.52
C SER A 217 5.89 -2.79 -21.29
N ASP A 218 5.45 -4.02 -21.02
CA ASP A 218 4.02 -4.29 -20.82
C ASP A 218 3.54 -3.77 -19.46
N LEU A 219 4.46 -3.62 -18.50
CA LEU A 219 4.18 -3.02 -17.19
C LEU A 219 4.44 -1.51 -17.18
N GLU A 220 4.82 -0.91 -18.32
CA GLU A 220 5.24 0.49 -18.44
C GLU A 220 6.36 0.85 -17.44
N LEU A 221 7.23 -0.12 -17.14
CA LEU A 221 8.34 0.02 -16.22
C LEU A 221 9.62 0.37 -16.99
N PRO A 222 10.17 1.59 -16.82
CA PRO A 222 11.51 1.88 -17.31
C PRO A 222 12.55 1.14 -16.46
N ALA A 223 13.65 0.73 -17.08
CA ALA A 223 14.82 0.22 -16.37
C ALA A 223 15.41 1.30 -15.47
N THR A 224 15.85 0.94 -14.26
CA THR A 224 16.58 1.87 -13.39
C THR A 224 18.08 1.84 -13.72
N GLY A 225 18.63 3.02 -14.03
CA GLY A 225 20.07 3.25 -14.18
C GLY A 225 20.79 3.57 -12.87
N ASP A 226 20.05 3.79 -11.78
CA ASP A 226 20.62 4.14 -10.48
C ASP A 226 21.31 2.94 -9.82
N ALA A 227 22.63 3.02 -9.63
CA ALA A 227 23.42 1.92 -9.09
C ALA A 227 23.05 1.53 -7.65
N ALA A 228 22.62 2.50 -6.83
CA ALA A 228 22.20 2.24 -5.45
C ALA A 228 20.86 1.48 -5.44
N ILE A 229 19.90 1.90 -6.26
CA ILE A 229 18.61 1.20 -6.41
C ILE A 229 18.85 -0.23 -6.91
N ARG A 230 19.70 -0.42 -7.93
CA ARG A 230 20.03 -1.76 -8.45
C ARG A 230 20.61 -2.66 -7.36
N THR A 231 21.56 -2.16 -6.58
CA THR A 231 22.16 -2.89 -5.44
C THR A 231 21.11 -3.27 -4.39
N GLN A 232 20.17 -2.38 -4.09
CA GLN A 232 19.09 -2.66 -3.16
C GLN A 232 18.12 -3.72 -3.71
N LEU A 233 17.80 -3.70 -5.01
CA LEU A 233 17.00 -4.73 -5.67
C LEU A 233 17.71 -6.09 -5.69
N ASP A 234 19.04 -6.12 -5.83
CA ASP A 234 19.84 -7.35 -5.71
C ASP A 234 19.78 -7.94 -4.30
N THR A 235 19.75 -7.08 -3.27
CA THR A 235 19.51 -7.52 -1.89
C THR A 235 18.12 -8.12 -1.72
N VAL A 236 17.10 -7.49 -2.32
CA VAL A 236 15.72 -8.02 -2.33
C VAL A 236 15.65 -9.37 -3.06
N ASP A 237 16.30 -9.50 -4.21
CA ASP A 237 16.35 -10.75 -4.97
C ASP A 237 17.02 -11.86 -4.16
N GLY A 238 18.17 -11.60 -3.51
CA GLY A 238 18.84 -12.58 -2.66
C GLY A 238 17.98 -13.09 -1.49
N LEU A 239 17.14 -12.23 -0.90
CA LEU A 239 16.16 -12.65 0.11
C LEU A 239 14.98 -13.42 -0.51
N TRP A 240 14.54 -13.00 -1.70
CA TRP A 240 13.50 -13.69 -2.44
C TRP A 240 13.92 -15.11 -2.83
N GLN A 241 15.16 -15.33 -3.28
CA GLN A 241 15.67 -16.67 -3.59
C GLN A 241 15.66 -17.62 -2.39
N GLN A 242 15.75 -17.09 -1.16
CA GLN A 242 15.61 -17.89 0.07
C GLN A 242 14.14 -18.17 0.42
N PHE A 243 13.25 -17.21 0.15
CA PHE A 243 11.81 -17.31 0.46
C PHE A 243 11.03 -18.14 -0.57
N ARG A 244 11.43 -18.06 -1.84
CA ARG A 244 10.77 -18.67 -3.00
C ARG A 244 10.56 -20.18 -2.90
N PRO A 245 11.53 -21.00 -2.44
CA PRO A 245 11.32 -22.45 -2.31
C PRO A 245 10.18 -22.82 -1.36
N LEU A 246 9.93 -22.03 -0.30
CA LEU A 246 8.81 -22.25 0.62
C LEU A 246 7.47 -21.96 -0.06
N VAL A 247 7.44 -20.88 -0.85
CA VAL A 247 6.27 -20.47 -1.64
C VAL A 247 5.97 -21.51 -2.73
N GLU A 248 6.97 -22.01 -3.44
CA GLU A 248 6.79 -23.01 -4.49
C GLU A 248 6.31 -24.35 -3.94
N ARG A 249 6.86 -24.80 -2.80
CA ARG A 249 6.37 -26.01 -2.12
C ARG A 249 4.90 -25.88 -1.70
N ALA A 250 4.54 -24.76 -1.07
CA ALA A 250 3.17 -24.48 -0.68
C ALA A 250 2.22 -24.34 -1.87
N GLY A 251 2.70 -23.84 -2.99
CA GLY A 251 1.95 -23.68 -4.23
C GLY A 251 1.91 -24.92 -5.12
N ALA A 252 2.56 -26.03 -4.76
CA ALA A 252 2.54 -27.24 -5.57
C ALA A 252 1.14 -27.87 -5.59
N VAL A 253 0.71 -28.38 -6.75
CA VAL A 253 -0.62 -29.00 -6.91
C VAL A 253 -0.79 -30.16 -5.93
N GLU A 254 0.21 -31.03 -5.86
CA GLU A 254 0.25 -32.23 -5.02
C GLU A 254 0.55 -31.96 -3.53
N ALA A 255 0.72 -30.70 -3.11
CA ALA A 255 1.00 -30.41 -1.70
C ALA A 255 -0.22 -30.75 -0.83
N THR A 256 -0.08 -31.72 0.07
CA THR A 256 -1.17 -32.17 0.96
C THR A 256 -1.07 -31.61 2.37
N ALA A 257 0.14 -31.38 2.88
CA ALA A 257 0.41 -30.74 4.16
C ALA A 257 1.73 -29.96 4.13
N LEU A 258 1.75 -28.79 4.76
CA LEU A 258 2.95 -27.98 4.92
C LEU A 258 3.57 -28.23 6.30
N PRO A 259 4.89 -28.53 6.39
CA PRO A 259 5.55 -28.69 7.68
C PRO A 259 5.46 -27.40 8.51
N ASP A 260 5.23 -27.49 9.82
CA ASP A 260 5.21 -26.30 10.69
C ASP A 260 6.56 -25.55 10.67
N ALA A 261 7.67 -26.27 10.45
CA ALA A 261 8.98 -25.68 10.23
C ALA A 261 9.02 -24.75 9.00
N ASP A 262 8.29 -25.08 7.92
CA ASP A 262 8.18 -24.22 6.74
C ASP A 262 7.39 -22.95 7.08
N LEU A 263 6.34 -23.05 7.89
CA LEU A 263 5.55 -21.89 8.31
C LEU A 263 6.36 -20.93 9.19
N ALA A 264 7.16 -21.46 10.10
CA ALA A 264 8.09 -20.67 10.90
C ALA A 264 9.15 -19.97 10.02
N GLN A 265 9.68 -20.66 9.01
CA GLN A 265 10.61 -20.04 8.06
C GLN A 265 9.94 -18.98 7.20
N VAL A 266 8.68 -19.19 6.78
CA VAL A 266 7.90 -18.18 6.06
C VAL A 266 7.73 -16.92 6.91
N ALA A 267 7.37 -17.05 8.18
CA ALA A 267 7.27 -15.91 9.10
C ALA A 267 8.61 -15.19 9.25
N LYS A 268 9.70 -15.95 9.45
CA LYS A 268 11.06 -15.43 9.66
C LYS A 268 11.62 -14.69 8.45
N LEU A 269 11.51 -15.26 7.24
CA LEU A 269 12.09 -14.70 6.02
C LEU A 269 11.24 -13.56 5.43
N ASN A 270 9.94 -13.52 5.73
CA ASN A 270 9.05 -12.48 5.23
C ASN A 270 9.40 -11.08 5.77
N LEU A 271 9.82 -10.95 7.04
CA LEU A 271 10.09 -9.64 7.65
C LEU A 271 11.33 -8.95 7.06
N PRO A 272 12.50 -9.61 6.90
CA PRO A 272 13.63 -9.03 6.17
C PRO A 272 13.28 -8.66 4.74
N LEU A 273 12.59 -9.54 4.00
CA LEU A 273 12.20 -9.28 2.62
C LEU A 273 11.29 -8.05 2.51
N LEU A 274 10.31 -7.91 3.42
CA LEU A 274 9.48 -6.71 3.51
C LEU A 274 10.31 -5.46 3.84
N ALA A 275 11.27 -5.56 4.76
CA ALA A 275 12.10 -4.44 5.19
C ALA A 275 13.00 -3.93 4.05
N GLU A 276 13.69 -4.82 3.34
CA GLU A 276 14.54 -4.44 2.20
C GLU A 276 13.70 -3.91 1.03
N MET A 277 12.51 -4.49 0.78
CA MET A 277 11.61 -3.94 -0.23
C MET A 277 11.06 -2.55 0.17
N ASN A 278 10.85 -2.29 1.46
CA ASN A 278 10.52 -0.95 1.96
C ASN A 278 11.63 0.06 1.68
N LYS A 279 12.91 -0.33 1.83
CA LYS A 279 14.04 0.53 1.49
C LYS A 279 14.05 0.85 -0.01
N ALA A 280 13.89 -0.17 -0.87
CA ALA A 280 13.82 0.03 -2.31
C ALA A 280 12.73 1.03 -2.72
N VAL A 281 11.52 0.93 -2.13
CA VAL A 281 10.43 1.88 -2.40
C VAL A 281 10.80 3.30 -1.99
N LYS A 282 11.43 3.49 -0.82
CA LYS A 282 11.89 4.82 -0.38
C LYS A 282 12.93 5.41 -1.32
N MET A 283 13.82 4.59 -1.87
CA MET A 283 14.81 5.06 -2.85
C MET A 283 14.14 5.51 -4.16
N TYR A 284 13.13 4.78 -4.65
CA TYR A 284 12.33 5.22 -5.80
C TYR A 284 11.52 6.50 -5.52
N GLU A 285 10.98 6.62 -4.31
CA GLU A 285 10.29 7.84 -3.87
C GLU A 285 11.24 9.04 -3.88
N GLN A 286 12.45 8.89 -3.34
CA GLN A 286 13.48 9.94 -3.34
C GLN A 286 13.96 10.30 -4.76
N ALA A 287 14.11 9.31 -5.65
CA ALA A 287 14.51 9.55 -7.03
C ALA A 287 13.42 10.24 -7.89
N ALA A 288 12.18 10.27 -7.40
CA ALA A 288 11.04 10.91 -8.07
C ALA A 288 10.81 12.38 -7.66
N GLN A 289 11.49 12.84 -6.60
CA GLN A 289 11.47 14.21 -6.10
C GLN A 289 12.41 15.10 -6.93
#